data_AF-A0A7K0DAA0-F1
#
_entry.id   AF-A0A7K0DAA0-F1
#
_cell.length_a   1.000
_cell.length_b   1.000
_cell.length_c   1.000
_cell.angle_alpha   90.00
_cell.angle_beta   90.00
_cell.angle_gamma   90.00
#
_symmetry.space_group_name_H-M   'P 1'
#
loop_
_entity.id
_entity.type
_entity.pdbx_description
1 polymer ?
#
loop_
_entity_poly.entity_id
_entity_poly.type
_entity_poly.pdbx_seq_one_letter_code
_entity_poly.pdbx_strand_id
1 'polypeptide(L)'
;MASSGEDLRYLAESVQDSAQRSAVIGYYRSFARPHRLSDRHAAFQNYAMARPQQPSLQLHGVSDGCLRPQLFDAVRGRLPQGSRIVPVSGAGHFLQLEQPEVVGDLIQEYIGPAGA
;
A
#
# COMPACT_ATOMS: atom_id res chain seq x y z
N MET A 1 18.66 -7.37 -7.75
CA MET A 1 17.75 -6.26 -8.05
C MET A 1 17.38 -6.33 -9.52
N ALA A 2 16.09 -6.47 -9.82
CA ALA A 2 15.60 -6.28 -11.18
C ALA A 2 15.98 -4.87 -11.65
N SER A 3 16.42 -4.72 -12.89
CA SER A 3 16.65 -3.40 -13.48
C SER A 3 15.30 -2.70 -13.66
N SER A 4 15.24 -1.37 -13.61
CA SER A 4 13.99 -0.63 -13.90
C SER A 4 13.36 -1.03 -15.24
N GLY A 5 14.16 -1.49 -16.22
CA GLY A 5 13.64 -2.03 -17.48
C GLY A 5 12.93 -3.39 -17.35
N GLU A 6 13.37 -4.23 -16.41
CA GLU A 6 12.73 -5.51 -16.11
C GLU A 6 11.41 -5.33 -15.37
N ASP A 7 11.36 -4.40 -14.41
CA ASP A 7 10.11 -4.05 -13.71
C ASP A 7 9.04 -3.51 -14.69
N LEU A 8 9.46 -2.67 -15.64
CA LEU A 8 8.55 -2.17 -16.68
C LEU A 8 8.09 -3.26 -17.64
N ARG A 9 8.93 -4.25 -17.93
CA ARG A 9 8.54 -5.43 -18.71
C ARG A 9 7.46 -6.22 -17.98
N TYR A 10 7.64 -6.52 -16.70
CA TYR A 10 6.62 -7.21 -15.90
C TYR A 10 5.32 -6.41 -15.80
N LEU A 11 5.40 -5.08 -15.64
CA LEU A 11 4.23 -4.23 -15.70
C LEU A 11 3.51 -4.38 -17.04
N ALA A 12 4.21 -4.24 -18.16
CA ALA A 12 3.61 -4.37 -19.49
C ALA A 12 2.97 -5.75 -19.72
N GLU A 13 3.60 -6.82 -19.23
CA GLU A 13 3.08 -8.19 -19.28
C GLU A 13 1.81 -8.37 -18.44
N SER A 14 1.57 -7.54 -17.42
CA SER A 14 0.36 -7.59 -16.59
C SER A 14 -0.84 -6.80 -17.15
N VAL A 15 -0.63 -5.99 -18.21
CA VAL A 15 -1.65 -5.07 -18.78
C VAL A 15 -1.80 -5.21 -20.31
N GLN A 16 -1.76 -6.44 -20.79
CA GLN A 16 -1.75 -6.78 -22.21
C GLN A 16 -3.04 -6.40 -22.94
N ASP A 17 -4.21 -6.58 -22.31
CA ASP A 17 -5.51 -6.35 -22.92
C ASP A 17 -6.27 -5.12 -22.38
N SER A 18 -7.39 -4.79 -23.03
CA SER A 18 -8.21 -3.61 -22.69
C SER A 18 -8.92 -3.75 -21.35
N ALA A 19 -9.28 -4.96 -20.92
CA ALA A 19 -9.92 -5.21 -19.64
C ALA A 19 -8.92 -4.98 -18.49
N GLN A 20 -7.70 -5.50 -18.62
CA GLN A 20 -6.60 -5.30 -17.68
C GLN A 20 -6.22 -3.81 -17.57
N ARG A 21 -6.07 -3.12 -18.70
CA ARG A 21 -5.81 -1.67 -18.72
C ARG A 21 -6.95 -0.88 -18.07
N SER A 22 -8.20 -1.27 -18.29
CA SER A 22 -9.34 -0.65 -17.62
C SER A 22 -9.32 -0.90 -16.10
N ALA A 23 -8.82 -2.04 -15.63
CA ALA A 23 -8.69 -2.35 -14.22
C ALA A 23 -7.65 -1.46 -13.50
N VAL A 24 -6.53 -1.13 -14.16
CA VAL A 24 -5.49 -0.21 -13.62
C VAL A 24 -6.06 1.16 -13.26
N ILE A 25 -6.98 1.68 -14.06
CA ILE A 25 -7.63 2.97 -13.78
C ILE A 25 -8.96 2.83 -13.04
N GLY A 26 -9.46 1.60 -12.88
CA GLY A 26 -10.78 1.31 -12.33
C GLY A 26 -10.92 1.73 -10.88
N TYR A 27 -9.90 1.48 -10.05
CA TYR A 27 -9.95 1.85 -8.64
C TYR A 27 -9.93 3.37 -8.43
N TYR A 28 -9.26 4.16 -9.28
CA TYR A 28 -9.34 5.63 -9.25
C TYR A 28 -10.74 6.15 -9.57
N ARG A 29 -11.39 5.58 -10.60
CA ARG A 29 -12.78 5.94 -10.94
C ARG A 29 -13.74 5.61 -9.80
N SER A 30 -13.54 4.49 -9.11
CA SER A 30 -14.32 4.10 -7.94
C SER A 30 -14.06 5.01 -6.74
N PHE A 31 -12.82 5.42 -6.50
CA PHE A 31 -12.46 6.34 -5.42
C PHE A 31 -13.14 7.70 -5.56
N ALA A 32 -13.29 8.21 -6.79
CA ALA A 32 -14.04 9.44 -7.08
C ALA A 32 -15.56 9.32 -6.81
N ARG A 33 -16.07 8.12 -6.53
CA ARG A 33 -17.49 7.82 -6.28
C ARG A 33 -17.67 6.91 -5.05
N PRO A 34 -17.18 7.32 -3.86
CA PRO A 34 -17.01 6.41 -2.72
C PRO A 34 -18.33 5.94 -2.09
N HIS A 35 -19.44 6.63 -2.34
CA HIS A 35 -20.78 6.29 -1.80
C HIS A 35 -21.60 5.37 -2.70
N ARG A 36 -20.97 4.73 -3.69
CA ARG A 36 -21.68 3.90 -4.66
C ARG A 36 -20.93 2.60 -4.92
N LEU A 37 -20.65 1.85 -3.85
CA LEU A 37 -20.32 0.44 -4.01
C LEU A 37 -21.49 -0.27 -4.70
N SER A 38 -21.18 -1.27 -5.53
CA SER A 38 -22.21 -2.12 -6.13
C SER A 38 -22.99 -2.89 -5.05
N ASP A 39 -24.19 -3.36 -5.36
CA ASP A 39 -25.01 -4.15 -4.42
C ASP A 39 -24.24 -5.35 -3.84
N ARG A 40 -23.38 -5.97 -4.66
CA ARG A 40 -22.47 -7.05 -4.25
C ARG A 40 -21.56 -6.65 -3.07
N HIS A 41 -21.20 -5.39 -2.95
CA HIS A 41 -20.28 -4.87 -1.93
C HIS A 41 -20.95 -3.91 -0.95
N ALA A 42 -22.28 -3.79 -0.96
CA ALA A 42 -23.01 -2.85 -0.10
C ALA A 42 -22.70 -3.05 1.40
N ALA A 43 -22.48 -4.30 1.83
CA ALA A 43 -22.08 -4.63 3.20
C ALA A 43 -20.76 -3.98 3.63
N PHE A 44 -19.91 -3.59 2.68
CA PHE A 44 -18.61 -2.98 2.94
C PHE A 44 -18.60 -1.45 2.87
N GLN A 45 -19.74 -0.82 2.56
CA GLN A 45 -19.84 0.63 2.36
C GLN A 45 -19.34 1.43 3.56
N ASN A 46 -19.60 0.93 4.78
CA ASN A 46 -19.16 1.58 6.02
C ASN A 46 -17.68 1.36 6.33
N TYR A 47 -17.04 0.36 5.71
CA TYR A 47 -15.63 0.04 5.93
C TYR A 47 -14.69 0.73 4.95
N ALA A 48 -15.20 1.23 3.81
CA ALA A 48 -14.39 1.81 2.74
C ALA A 48 -13.40 2.91 3.20
N MET A 49 -13.78 3.68 4.22
CA MET A 49 -12.94 4.73 4.83
C MET A 49 -12.82 4.57 6.36
N ALA A 50 -13.19 3.39 6.89
CA ALA A 50 -13.06 3.12 8.31
C ALA A 50 -11.59 3.00 8.71
N ARG A 51 -11.29 3.28 9.98
CA ARG A 51 -9.94 3.07 10.52
C ARG A 51 -9.64 1.57 10.60
N PRO A 52 -8.35 1.17 10.45
CA PRO A 52 -7.94 -0.20 10.73
C PRO A 52 -8.38 -0.61 12.13
N GLN A 53 -8.88 -1.84 12.27
CA GLN A 53 -9.33 -2.39 13.55
C GLN A 53 -8.27 -3.29 14.22
N GLN A 54 -7.24 -3.68 13.48
CA GLN A 54 -6.16 -4.53 13.95
C GLN A 54 -4.84 -3.74 13.97
N PRO A 55 -3.91 -4.08 14.88
CA PRO A 55 -2.56 -3.56 14.81
C PRO A 55 -2.00 -3.72 13.39
N SER A 56 -1.39 -2.65 12.87
CA SER A 56 -0.91 -2.61 11.48
C SER A 56 0.52 -2.10 11.40
N LEU A 57 1.33 -2.71 10.54
CA LEU A 57 2.61 -2.15 10.08
C LEU A 57 2.35 -1.30 8.83
N GLN A 58 2.64 -0.01 8.92
CA GLN A 58 2.62 0.91 7.80
C GLN A 58 4.06 1.29 7.44
N LEU A 59 4.43 1.03 6.19
CA LEU A 59 5.74 1.37 5.64
C LEU A 59 5.57 2.43 4.56
N HIS A 60 6.48 3.40 4.51
CA HIS A 60 6.54 4.37 3.41
C HIS A 60 7.98 4.77 3.11
N GLY A 61 8.29 5.05 1.85
CA GLY A 61 9.59 5.60 1.48
C GLY A 61 9.71 7.08 1.86
N VAL A 62 10.89 7.47 2.34
CA VAL A 62 11.19 8.88 2.68
C VAL A 62 11.16 9.78 1.45
N SER A 63 11.53 9.27 0.27
CA SER A 63 11.52 10.01 -0.99
C SER A 63 10.30 9.71 -1.87
N ASP A 64 9.17 9.29 -1.28
CA ASP A 64 7.94 9.02 -2.04
C ASP A 64 7.41 10.32 -2.68
N GLY A 65 7.39 10.34 -4.02
CA GLY A 65 6.86 11.46 -4.82
C GLY A 65 5.37 11.37 -5.14
N CYS A 66 4.72 10.25 -4.84
CA CYS A 66 3.31 9.99 -5.08
C CYS A 66 2.47 10.33 -3.84
N LEU A 67 2.86 9.78 -2.68
CA LEU A 67 2.22 10.05 -1.40
C LEU A 67 3.20 10.80 -0.49
N ARG A 68 2.90 12.06 -0.22
CA ARG A 68 3.74 12.88 0.66
C ARG A 68 3.93 12.22 2.03
N PRO A 69 5.16 12.02 2.52
CA PRO A 69 5.42 11.35 3.79
C PRO A 69 4.67 11.93 5.00
N GLN A 70 4.38 13.24 5.00
CA GLN A 70 3.64 13.92 6.06
C GLN A 70 2.19 13.38 6.21
N LEU A 71 1.64 12.73 5.19
CA LEU A 71 0.36 12.03 5.29
C LEU A 71 0.41 10.92 6.36
N PHE A 72 1.56 10.29 6.53
CA PHE A 72 1.73 9.17 7.45
C PHE A 72 1.82 9.62 8.92
N ASP A 73 2.33 10.82 9.18
CA ASP A 73 2.25 11.43 10.51
C ASP A 73 0.79 11.72 10.91
N ALA A 74 -0.05 12.15 9.97
CA ALA A 74 -1.46 12.43 10.21
C ALA A 74 -2.30 11.17 10.53
N VAL A 75 -1.80 9.96 10.25
CA VAL A 75 -2.48 8.70 10.59
C VAL A 75 -1.92 8.03 11.84
N ARG A 76 -0.79 8.49 12.40
CA ARG A 76 -0.18 7.94 13.62
C ARG A 76 -1.16 7.84 14.79
N GLY A 77 -1.97 8.87 15.02
CA GLY A 77 -3.00 8.88 16.06
C GLY A 77 -4.31 8.15 15.69
N ARG A 78 -4.37 7.50 14.53
CA ARG A 78 -5.58 6.83 14.02
C ARG A 78 -5.44 5.31 13.95
N LEU A 79 -4.23 4.78 14.10
CA LEU A 79 -3.99 3.34 14.07
C LEU A 79 -4.23 2.71 15.45
N PRO A 80 -4.66 1.45 15.52
CA PRO A 80 -4.80 0.72 16.78
C PRO A 80 -3.48 0.61 17.55
N GLN A 81 -3.57 0.42 18.87
CA GLN A 81 -2.42 0.14 19.72
C GLN A 81 -1.63 -1.07 19.18
N GLY A 82 -0.30 -1.00 19.24
CA GLY A 82 0.59 -2.02 18.68
C GLY A 82 0.92 -1.82 17.20
N SER A 83 0.25 -0.88 16.52
CA SER A 83 0.62 -0.49 15.15
C SER A 83 1.97 0.23 15.11
N ARG A 84 2.68 0.09 13.99
CA ARG A 84 3.97 0.71 13.74
C ARG A 84 3.92 1.50 12.43
N ILE A 85 4.49 2.69 12.43
CA ILE A 85 4.67 3.52 11.24
C ILE A 85 6.17 3.67 11.06
N VAL A 86 6.71 3.15 9.96
CA VAL A 86 8.15 3.10 9.73
C VAL A 86 8.50 3.77 8.40
N PRO A 87 9.20 4.92 8.44
CA PRO A 87 9.80 5.50 7.24
C PRO A 87 11.01 4.67 6.78
N VAL A 88 11.09 4.35 5.50
CA VAL A 88 12.19 3.61 4.89
C VAL A 88 13.11 4.58 4.17
N SER A 89 14.33 4.73 4.69
CA SER A 89 15.36 5.58 4.09
C SER A 89 15.89 4.96 2.80
N GLY A 90 16.25 5.79 1.82
CA GLY A 90 16.73 5.32 0.52
C GLY A 90 15.65 4.64 -0.34
N ALA A 91 14.37 4.85 -0.02
CA ALA A 91 13.23 4.37 -0.79
C ALA A 91 12.23 5.49 -1.06
N GLY A 92 11.60 5.43 -2.23
CA GLY A 92 10.43 6.19 -2.65
C GLY A 92 9.15 5.35 -2.62
N HIS A 93 8.38 5.42 -3.70
CA HIS A 93 7.04 4.83 -3.73
C HIS A 93 7.05 3.29 -3.80
N PHE A 94 8.05 2.69 -4.44
CA PHE A 94 8.16 1.25 -4.62
C PHE A 94 9.20 0.66 -3.68
N LEU A 95 9.06 0.97 -2.39
CA LEU A 95 10.02 0.57 -1.35
C LEU A 95 10.38 -0.92 -1.34
N GLN A 96 9.46 -1.82 -1.71
CA GLN A 96 9.73 -3.26 -1.81
C GLN A 96 10.67 -3.64 -2.96
N LEU A 97 10.79 -2.81 -4.00
CA LEU A 97 11.74 -2.98 -5.10
C LEU A 97 13.06 -2.24 -4.81
N GLU A 98 12.95 -1.08 -4.14
CA GLU A 98 14.09 -0.17 -3.90
C GLU A 98 14.92 -0.56 -2.67
N GLN A 99 14.30 -1.09 -1.62
CA GLN A 99 14.94 -1.55 -0.37
C GLN A 99 14.38 -2.93 0.03
N PRO A 100 14.51 -3.97 -0.82
CA PRO A 100 13.82 -5.25 -0.64
C PRO A 100 14.20 -5.96 0.66
N GLU A 101 15.47 -5.93 1.06
CA GLU A 101 15.95 -6.55 2.29
C GLU A 101 15.36 -5.86 3.52
N VAL A 102 15.44 -4.53 3.58
CA VAL A 102 14.90 -3.73 4.70
C VAL A 102 13.39 -3.93 4.84
N VAL A 103 12.65 -3.89 3.73
CA VAL A 103 11.20 -4.10 3.74
C VAL A 103 10.86 -5.52 4.16
N GLY A 104 11.59 -6.52 3.64
CA GLY A 104 11.42 -7.91 4.00
C GLY A 104 11.66 -8.18 5.48
N ASP A 105 12.71 -7.61 6.06
CA ASP A 105 13.04 -7.75 7.48
C ASP A 105 11.99 -7.10 8.38
N LEU A 106 11.52 -5.89 8.03
CA LEU A 106 10.46 -5.21 8.77
C LEU A 106 9.15 -6.01 8.78
N ILE A 107 8.80 -6.61 7.64
CA ILE A 107 7.60 -7.47 7.55
C ILE A 107 7.79 -8.73 8.40
N GLN A 108 8.94 -9.41 8.28
CA GLN A 108 9.23 -10.62 9.05
C GLN A 108 9.24 -10.37 10.56
N GLU A 109 9.86 -9.28 11.01
CA GLU A 109 9.86 -8.89 12.42
C GLU A 109 8.44 -8.65 12.93
N TYR A 110 7.58 -8.06 12.10
CA TYR A 110 6.22 -7.72 12.49
C TYR A 110 5.28 -8.92 12.56
N ILE A 111 5.36 -9.85 11.60
CA ILE A 111 4.50 -11.04 11.56
C ILE A 111 5.10 -12.23 12.31
N GLY A 112 6.39 -12.16 12.65
CA GLY A 112 7.08 -13.17 13.43
C GLY A 112 6.48 -13.31 14.83
N PRO A 113 6.76 -14.42 15.52
CA PRO A 113 6.27 -14.62 16.87
C PRO A 113 6.69 -13.44 17.76
N ALA A 114 5.71 -12.82 18.43
CA ALA A 114 6.01 -11.87 19.49
C ALA A 114 6.90 -12.59 20.52
N GLY A 115 8.07 -12.01 20.80
CA GLY A 115 9.22 -12.64 21.47
C GLY A 115 8.91 -13.77 22.45
N ALA A 116 9.68 -14.84 22.32
CA ALA A 116 9.97 -15.75 23.43
C ALA A 116 10.59 -14.99 24.61
#